data_AF-A0A4Q3BHJ2-F1
#
_entry.id   AF-A0A4Q3BHJ2-F1
#
_cell.length_a   1.000
_cell.length_b   1.000
_cell.length_c   1.000
_cell.angle_alpha   90.00
_cell.angle_beta   90.00
_cell.angle_gamma   90.00
#
_symmetry.space_group_name_H-M   'P 1'
#
loop_
_entity.id
_entity.type
_entity.pdbx_description
1 polymer ?
#
loop_
_entity_poly.entity_id
_entity_poly.type
_entity_poly.pdbx_seq_one_letter_code
_entity_poly.pdbx_strand_id
1 'polypeptide(L)'
;MKIKSTIAILLTMLCVSKISYGQDDPEFPKGFVMHAKLHNGLISNFHQGVDLYTGGLQVIPQFGIIPQKLRAGIVAGGFYANKRWDAQFGPTISVKLKTFNAGPFGSAANLHLTADHLWGTNKQKLAGGGIHVDLLNKLVLGLTAHRDYEHNAWWLQTALGIRISKIKKPKEIFND
;
A
#
# COMPACT_ATOMS: atom_id res chain seq x y z
N MET A 1 -17.67 31.78 -13.99
CA MET A 1 -17.09 31.83 -12.62
C MET A 1 -17.84 30.86 -11.70
N LYS A 2 -17.34 29.62 -11.50
CA LYS A 2 -17.95 28.60 -10.60
C LYS A 2 -16.91 27.79 -9.78
N ILE A 3 -15.69 28.28 -9.66
CA ILE A 3 -14.56 27.53 -9.07
C ILE A 3 -14.44 27.73 -7.55
N LYS A 4 -15.06 28.77 -6.98
CA LYS A 4 -14.84 29.16 -5.57
C LYS A 4 -15.62 28.31 -4.54
N SER A 5 -16.78 27.74 -4.89
CA SER A 5 -17.56 26.92 -3.93
C SER A 5 -17.01 25.51 -3.72
N THR A 6 -16.37 24.91 -4.73
CA THR A 6 -15.86 23.53 -4.62
C THR A 6 -14.65 23.45 -3.69
N ILE A 7 -13.83 24.51 -3.63
CA ILE A 7 -12.67 24.59 -2.73
C ILE A 7 -13.11 24.69 -1.26
N ALA A 8 -14.19 25.42 -0.98
CA ALA A 8 -14.71 25.56 0.38
C ALA A 8 -15.24 24.22 0.94
N ILE A 9 -15.92 23.41 0.13
CA ILE A 9 -16.44 22.10 0.56
C ILE A 9 -15.29 21.12 0.85
N LEU A 10 -14.24 21.13 0.02
CA LEU A 10 -13.04 20.31 0.22
C LEU A 10 -12.30 20.69 1.52
N LEU A 11 -12.19 22.00 1.80
CA LEU A 11 -11.57 22.50 3.03
C LEU A 11 -12.37 22.14 4.28
N THR A 12 -13.71 22.15 4.18
CA THR A 12 -14.60 21.86 5.32
C THR A 12 -14.59 20.36 5.67
N MET A 13 -14.40 19.47 4.69
CA MET A 13 -14.24 18.03 4.94
C MET A 13 -12.91 17.67 5.63
N LEU A 14 -11.86 18.48 5.47
CA LEU A 14 -10.56 18.27 6.12
C LEU A 14 -10.59 18.60 7.63
N CYS A 15 -11.48 19.50 8.08
CA CYS A 15 -11.47 20.02 9.44
C CYS A 15 -12.23 19.19 10.50
N VAL A 16 -12.98 18.13 10.12
CA VAL A 16 -13.79 17.35 11.08
C VAL A 16 -13.11 16.05 11.55
N SER A 17 -11.79 15.93 11.33
CA SER A 17 -11.04 14.78 11.83
C SER A 17 -10.75 14.93 13.32
N LYS A 18 -11.66 14.38 14.15
CA LYS A 18 -11.46 14.21 15.60
C LYS A 18 -10.04 13.72 15.88
N ILE A 19 -9.33 14.44 16.73
CA ILE A 19 -8.01 14.07 17.25
C ILE A 19 -8.23 12.89 18.20
N SER A 20 -8.21 11.68 17.64
CA SER A 20 -8.17 10.46 18.43
C SER A 20 -6.76 10.37 19.04
N TYR A 21 -6.66 10.42 20.35
CA TYR A 21 -5.43 10.08 21.07
C TYR A 21 -5.02 8.66 20.66
N GLY A 22 -3.87 8.55 20.00
CA GLY A 22 -3.40 7.29 19.44
C GLY A 22 -3.01 6.34 20.55
N GLN A 23 -3.79 5.26 20.74
CA GLN A 23 -3.23 4.01 21.25
C GLN A 23 -2.02 3.67 20.37
N ASP A 24 -0.91 3.24 20.96
CA ASP A 24 0.20 2.72 20.18
C ASP A 24 -0.29 1.51 19.37
N ASP A 25 -0.59 1.75 18.09
CA ASP A 25 -0.99 0.72 17.14
C ASP A 25 0.29 0.09 16.58
N PRO A 26 0.66 -1.12 17.06
CA PRO A 26 1.89 -1.77 16.62
C PRO A 26 1.86 -2.07 15.12
N GLU A 27 0.67 -2.26 14.55
CA GLU A 27 0.45 -2.67 13.16
C GLU A 27 0.61 -1.51 12.15
N PHE A 28 0.61 -0.25 12.60
CA PHE A 28 0.89 0.92 11.75
C PHE A 28 1.86 1.88 12.46
N PRO A 29 3.13 1.46 12.60
CA PRO A 29 4.07 2.12 13.48
C PRO A 29 4.45 3.51 12.97
N LYS A 30 4.90 4.36 13.90
CA LYS A 30 5.56 5.62 13.57
C LYS A 30 6.94 5.32 12.98
N GLY A 31 7.27 5.98 11.86
CA GLY A 31 8.60 5.91 11.24
C GLY A 31 8.70 4.95 10.05
N PHE A 32 9.90 4.40 9.86
CA PHE A 32 10.26 3.61 8.68
C PHE A 32 9.77 2.16 8.76
N VAL A 33 9.13 1.71 7.67
CA VAL A 33 8.71 0.32 7.47
C VAL A 33 9.18 -0.12 6.09
N MET A 34 9.60 -1.38 5.97
CA MET A 34 9.97 -1.96 4.69
C MET A 34 9.34 -3.34 4.57
N HIS A 35 8.63 -3.55 3.45
CA HIS A 35 8.04 -4.83 3.11
C HIS A 35 8.73 -5.40 1.87
N ALA A 36 8.94 -6.72 1.86
CA ALA A 36 9.17 -7.49 0.64
C ALA A 36 7.84 -8.15 0.24
N LYS A 37 7.41 -8.01 -1.00
CA LYS A 37 6.08 -8.39 -1.49
C LYS A 37 6.21 -9.28 -2.72
N LEU A 38 5.71 -10.51 -2.61
CA LEU A 38 5.40 -11.36 -3.75
C LEU A 38 4.02 -10.93 -4.28
N HIS A 39 3.91 -10.70 -5.57
CA HIS A 39 2.65 -10.40 -6.22
C HIS A 39 2.45 -11.25 -7.46
N ASN A 40 1.20 -11.57 -7.77
CA ASN A 40 0.83 -12.31 -8.96
C ASN A 40 -0.59 -11.96 -9.37
N GLY A 41 -0.90 -12.06 -10.66
CA GLY A 41 -2.19 -11.62 -11.14
C GLY A 41 -2.38 -11.69 -12.64
N LEU A 42 -3.46 -11.06 -13.08
CA LEU A 42 -3.94 -11.07 -14.45
C LEU A 42 -3.73 -9.69 -15.08
N ILE A 43 -3.37 -9.70 -16.36
CA ILE A 43 -3.36 -8.52 -17.22
C ILE A 43 -4.44 -8.75 -18.29
N SER A 44 -5.42 -7.85 -18.39
CA SER A 44 -6.54 -8.00 -19.32
C SER A 44 -7.09 -6.65 -19.77
N ASN A 45 -7.57 -6.58 -20.99
CA ASN A 45 -8.38 -5.45 -21.47
C ASN A 45 -9.90 -5.61 -21.18
N PHE A 46 -10.34 -6.73 -20.61
CA PHE A 46 -11.76 -7.12 -20.37
C PHE A 46 -12.67 -7.21 -21.60
N HIS A 47 -12.15 -7.07 -22.81
CA HIS A 47 -12.94 -7.13 -24.04
C HIS A 47 -12.91 -8.53 -24.68
N GLN A 48 -11.84 -9.33 -24.48
CA GLN A 48 -11.68 -10.64 -25.13
C GLN A 48 -11.19 -11.79 -24.21
N GLY A 49 -11.14 -11.58 -22.89
CA GLY A 49 -10.67 -12.57 -21.91
C GLY A 49 -9.41 -12.13 -21.17
N VAL A 50 -8.80 -13.03 -20.40
CA VAL A 50 -7.51 -12.78 -19.75
C VAL A 50 -6.41 -12.88 -20.79
N ASP A 51 -5.65 -11.79 -20.98
CA ASP A 51 -4.61 -11.74 -22.01
C ASP A 51 -3.30 -12.36 -21.50
N LEU A 52 -2.88 -12.04 -20.26
CA LEU A 52 -1.61 -12.50 -19.71
C LEU A 52 -1.69 -12.74 -18.20
N TYR A 53 -0.79 -13.59 -17.70
CA TYR A 53 -0.51 -13.74 -16.27
C TYR A 53 0.83 -13.08 -15.93
N THR A 54 0.93 -12.49 -14.76
CA THR A 54 2.14 -11.82 -14.26
C THR A 54 2.46 -12.27 -12.84
N GLY A 55 3.75 -12.35 -12.51
CA GLY A 55 4.23 -12.63 -11.17
C GLY A 55 5.56 -11.93 -10.90
N GLY A 56 5.77 -11.43 -9.69
CA GLY A 56 6.94 -10.62 -9.39
C GLY A 56 7.21 -10.40 -7.91
N LEU A 57 8.34 -9.76 -7.64
CA LEU A 57 8.82 -9.39 -6.31
C LEU A 57 9.02 -7.89 -6.24
N GLN A 58 8.59 -7.29 -5.15
CA GLN A 58 8.72 -5.86 -4.88
C GLN A 58 9.26 -5.62 -3.47
N VAL A 59 9.97 -4.52 -3.30
CA VAL A 59 10.30 -3.93 -2.02
C VAL A 59 9.57 -2.60 -1.88
N ILE A 60 9.02 -2.35 -0.69
CA ILE A 60 8.16 -1.20 -0.43
C ILE A 60 8.65 -0.50 0.84
N PRO A 61 9.72 0.31 0.76
CA PRO A 61 10.10 1.19 1.86
C PRO A 61 9.09 2.34 1.98
N GLN A 62 8.57 2.54 3.19
CA GLN A 62 7.58 3.53 3.53
C GLN A 62 7.93 4.25 4.82
N PHE A 63 7.45 5.47 4.95
CA PHE A 63 7.56 6.27 6.15
C PHE A 63 6.18 6.76 6.59
N GLY A 64 5.90 6.67 7.89
CA GLY A 64 4.68 7.22 8.47
C GLY A 64 4.70 8.75 8.45
N ILE A 65 3.92 9.37 7.56
CA ILE A 65 3.77 10.83 7.43
C ILE A 65 2.82 11.36 8.50
N ILE A 66 1.66 10.71 8.65
CA ILE A 66 0.75 10.96 9.76
C ILE A 66 0.78 9.70 10.62
N PRO A 67 1.34 9.79 11.85
CA PRO A 67 1.41 8.67 12.77
C PRO A 67 0.12 7.83 12.81
N GLN A 68 0.26 6.52 12.60
CA GLN A 68 -0.83 5.55 12.67
C GLN A 68 -1.99 5.76 11.68
N LYS A 69 -1.85 6.64 10.67
CA LYS A 69 -2.91 6.93 9.69
C LYS A 69 -2.43 6.90 8.25
N LEU A 70 -1.27 7.52 7.97
CA LEU A 70 -0.79 7.73 6.61
C LEU A 70 0.68 7.32 6.50
N ARG A 71 0.97 6.46 5.54
CA ARG A 71 2.33 6.13 5.08
C ARG A 71 2.51 6.66 3.66
N ALA A 72 3.70 7.13 3.35
CA ALA A 72 4.13 7.41 1.99
C ALA A 72 5.48 6.75 1.75
N GLY A 73 5.75 6.34 0.53
CA GLY A 73 6.98 5.64 0.20
C GLY A 73 7.13 5.41 -1.28
N ILE A 74 7.94 4.41 -1.59
CA ILE A 74 8.19 3.98 -2.97
C ILE A 74 7.95 2.48 -3.07
N VAL A 75 7.54 2.04 -4.25
CA VAL A 75 7.55 0.65 -4.68
C VAL A 75 8.71 0.52 -5.66
N ALA A 76 9.50 -0.55 -5.55
CA ALA A 76 10.50 -0.93 -6.54
C ALA A 76 10.52 -2.46 -6.66
N GLY A 77 10.57 -3.00 -7.87
CA GLY A 77 10.59 -4.44 -8.05
C GLY A 77 10.66 -4.89 -9.49
N GLY A 78 10.68 -6.21 -9.67
CA GLY A 78 10.69 -6.86 -10.95
C GLY A 78 9.54 -7.85 -11.08
N PHE A 79 9.06 -8.04 -12.30
CA PHE A 79 8.01 -9.00 -12.61
C PHE A 79 8.32 -9.73 -13.91
N TYR A 80 7.77 -10.93 -14.02
CA TYR A 80 7.79 -11.73 -15.22
C TYR A 80 6.38 -11.77 -15.81
N ALA A 81 6.26 -11.31 -17.06
CA ALA A 81 5.01 -11.35 -17.83
C ALA A 81 5.37 -11.55 -19.30
N ASN A 82 4.50 -12.18 -20.09
CA ASN A 82 4.72 -12.36 -21.54
C ASN A 82 6.15 -12.85 -21.91
N LYS A 83 6.62 -13.86 -21.18
CA LYS A 83 7.95 -14.47 -21.35
C LYS A 83 9.16 -13.54 -21.15
N ARG A 84 8.98 -12.36 -20.55
CA ARG A 84 10.07 -11.39 -20.29
C ARG A 84 10.12 -10.97 -18.84
N TRP A 85 11.32 -10.60 -18.40
CA TRP A 85 11.54 -9.90 -17.14
C TRP A 85 11.51 -8.41 -17.38
N ASP A 86 10.75 -7.73 -16.54
CA ASP A 86 10.58 -6.29 -16.54
C ASP A 86 10.70 -5.75 -15.12
N ALA A 87 10.95 -4.45 -15.00
CA ALA A 87 11.11 -3.77 -13.72
C ALA A 87 10.13 -2.61 -13.63
N GLN A 88 9.69 -2.29 -12.41
CA GLN A 88 8.84 -1.14 -12.13
C GLN A 88 9.23 -0.45 -10.83
N PHE A 89 9.03 0.87 -10.80
CA PHE A 89 9.22 1.69 -9.61
C PHE A 89 8.25 2.86 -9.59
N GLY A 90 7.97 3.40 -8.41
CA GLY A 90 7.20 4.64 -8.31
C GLY A 90 6.67 4.93 -6.91
N PRO A 91 6.04 6.10 -6.68
CA PRO A 91 5.49 6.47 -5.40
C PRO A 91 4.30 5.59 -5.00
N THR A 92 4.13 5.43 -3.68
CA THR A 92 2.97 4.82 -3.06
C THR A 92 2.53 5.59 -1.84
N ILE A 93 1.23 5.65 -1.61
CA ILE A 93 0.61 6.19 -0.40
C ILE A 93 -0.28 5.10 0.20
N SER A 94 -0.26 4.95 1.52
CA SER A 94 -1.12 4.00 2.24
C SER A 94 -1.87 4.68 3.37
N VAL A 95 -3.19 4.56 3.37
CA VAL A 95 -4.09 5.14 4.38
C VAL A 95 -4.72 4.03 5.20
N LYS A 96 -4.52 4.06 6.52
CA LYS A 96 -5.18 3.13 7.44
C LYS A 96 -6.68 3.40 7.47
N LEU A 97 -7.48 2.36 7.24
CA LEU A 97 -8.94 2.41 7.29
C LEU A 97 -9.46 1.92 8.64
N LYS A 98 -8.95 0.78 9.12
CA LYS A 98 -9.47 0.13 10.32
C LYS A 98 -8.41 -0.71 11.01
N THR A 99 -8.45 -0.68 12.34
CA THR A 99 -7.65 -1.55 13.22
C THR A 99 -8.56 -2.61 13.83
N PHE A 100 -8.12 -3.86 13.79
CA PHE A 100 -8.80 -4.99 14.39
C PHE A 100 -8.07 -5.38 15.68
N ASN A 101 -8.71 -5.14 16.81
CA ASN A 101 -8.11 -5.37 18.13
C ASN A 101 -8.20 -6.85 18.54
N ALA A 102 -7.14 -7.33 19.20
CA ALA A 102 -7.02 -8.68 19.75
C ALA A 102 -7.22 -8.71 21.28
N GLY A 103 -8.05 -7.79 21.80
CA GLY A 103 -8.26 -7.64 23.23
C GLY A 103 -6.97 -7.19 23.97
N PRO A 104 -6.52 -7.88 25.03
CA PRO A 104 -5.39 -7.44 25.85
C PRO A 104 -4.03 -7.51 25.14
N PHE A 105 -3.95 -8.17 23.98
CA PHE A 105 -2.70 -8.33 23.21
C PHE A 105 -2.44 -7.21 22.20
N GLY A 106 -3.26 -6.17 22.16
CA GLY A 106 -3.12 -5.04 21.23
C GLY A 106 -3.90 -5.22 19.93
N SER A 107 -3.29 -4.88 18.79
CA SER A 107 -3.90 -5.04 17.46
C SER A 107 -3.46 -6.36 16.81
N ALA A 108 -4.40 -7.08 16.19
CA ALA A 108 -4.11 -8.28 15.41
C ALA A 108 -3.93 -7.99 13.92
N ALA A 109 -4.66 -6.99 13.41
CA ALA A 109 -4.66 -6.69 12.00
C ALA A 109 -5.02 -5.23 11.69
N ASN A 110 -4.53 -4.72 10.56
CA ASN A 110 -4.88 -3.40 10.05
C ASN A 110 -5.31 -3.47 8.59
N LEU A 111 -6.52 -2.99 8.32
CA LEU A 111 -7.00 -2.71 6.97
C LEU A 111 -6.48 -1.35 6.52
N HIS A 112 -5.87 -1.29 5.34
CA HIS A 112 -5.45 -0.05 4.73
C HIS A 112 -5.69 -0.04 3.22
N LEU A 113 -5.86 1.17 2.68
CA LEU A 113 -5.97 1.44 1.26
C LEU A 113 -4.62 1.92 0.74
N THR A 114 -4.25 1.51 -0.46
CA THR A 114 -3.06 1.99 -1.17
C THR A 114 -3.43 2.72 -2.45
N ALA A 115 -2.60 3.69 -2.83
CA ALA A 115 -2.63 4.34 -4.12
C ALA A 115 -1.20 4.42 -4.65
N ASP A 116 -1.00 3.95 -5.88
CA ASP A 116 0.31 3.81 -6.51
C ASP A 116 0.31 4.44 -7.90
N HIS A 117 1.46 4.99 -8.26
CA HIS A 117 1.76 5.38 -9.64
C HIS A 117 3.12 4.80 -9.99
N LEU A 118 3.18 3.84 -10.91
CA LEU A 118 4.36 3.04 -11.17
C LEU A 118 4.78 3.20 -12.63
N TRP A 119 6.07 3.41 -12.84
CA TRP A 119 6.71 3.44 -14.14
C TRP A 119 7.55 2.19 -14.29
N GLY A 120 7.37 1.51 -15.41
CA GLY A 120 8.09 0.28 -15.74
C GLY A 120 8.94 0.39 -16.98
N THR A 121 9.72 -0.66 -17.22
CA THR A 121 10.38 -0.90 -18.51
C THR A 121 9.35 -1.03 -19.63
N ASN A 122 9.79 -0.97 -20.90
CA ASN A 122 8.91 -1.04 -22.07
C ASN A 122 7.79 0.03 -22.08
N LYS A 123 8.09 1.24 -21.57
CA LYS A 123 7.15 2.37 -21.47
C LYS A 123 5.92 2.11 -20.60
N GLN A 124 5.92 1.05 -19.80
CA GLN A 124 4.79 0.74 -18.94
C GLN A 124 4.52 1.88 -17.94
N LYS A 125 3.24 2.24 -17.80
CA LYS A 125 2.81 3.22 -16.81
C LYS A 125 1.50 2.77 -16.17
N LEU A 126 1.58 2.46 -14.88
CA LEU A 126 0.48 1.89 -14.10
C LEU A 126 0.02 2.92 -13.08
N ALA A 127 -1.28 3.22 -13.04
CA ALA A 127 -1.89 4.03 -11.99
C ALA A 127 -3.02 3.24 -11.34
N GLY A 128 -3.07 3.19 -10.02
CA GLY A 128 -4.05 2.36 -9.34
C GLY A 128 -3.91 2.34 -7.84
N GLY A 129 -4.42 1.28 -7.24
CA GLY A 129 -4.43 1.13 -5.80
C GLY A 129 -5.02 -0.20 -5.38
N GLY A 130 -5.14 -0.40 -4.08
CA GLY A 130 -5.64 -1.66 -3.56
C GLY A 130 -6.01 -1.62 -2.10
N ILE A 131 -6.55 -2.73 -1.64
CA ILE A 131 -6.89 -2.95 -0.23
C ILE A 131 -5.92 -3.99 0.31
N HIS A 132 -5.39 -3.71 1.49
CA HIS A 132 -4.39 -4.52 2.15
C HIS A 132 -4.74 -4.75 3.61
N VAL A 133 -4.34 -5.91 4.11
CA VAL A 133 -4.45 -6.30 5.51
C VAL A 133 -3.04 -6.60 6.03
N ASP A 134 -2.56 -5.75 6.94
CA ASP A 134 -1.38 -6.04 7.75
C ASP A 134 -1.81 -6.98 8.88
N LEU A 135 -1.09 -8.08 9.09
CA LEU A 135 -1.35 -9.09 10.11
C LEU A 135 -0.11 -9.25 11.01
N LEU A 136 -0.32 -9.09 12.33
CA LEU A 136 0.70 -9.30 13.37
C LEU A 136 2.03 -8.57 13.11
N ASN A 137 1.99 -7.47 12.39
CA ASN A 137 3.07 -6.58 12.01
C ASN A 137 4.18 -7.28 11.22
N LYS A 138 3.83 -8.40 10.59
CA LYS A 138 4.76 -9.32 9.92
C LYS A 138 4.31 -9.65 8.51
N LEU A 139 3.02 -9.90 8.32
CA LEU A 139 2.47 -10.34 7.04
C LEU A 139 1.57 -9.26 6.47
N VAL A 140 1.58 -9.12 5.15
CA VAL A 140 0.69 -8.22 4.41
C VAL A 140 -0.03 -9.04 3.36
N LEU A 141 -1.35 -9.03 3.37
CA LEU A 141 -2.16 -9.60 2.29
C LEU A 141 -2.78 -8.45 1.51
N GLY A 142 -2.85 -8.55 0.18
CA GLY A 142 -3.35 -7.46 -0.64
C GLY A 142 -4.06 -7.88 -1.91
N LEU A 143 -5.00 -7.05 -2.32
CA LEU A 143 -5.63 -7.07 -3.64
C LEU A 143 -5.48 -5.68 -4.26
N THR A 144 -4.89 -5.60 -5.45
CA THR A 144 -4.65 -4.34 -6.15
C THR A 144 -5.22 -4.38 -7.56
N ALA A 145 -5.65 -3.21 -8.02
CA ALA A 145 -6.05 -2.97 -9.39
C ALA A 145 -5.27 -1.76 -9.92
N HIS A 146 -4.56 -1.94 -11.04
CA HIS A 146 -3.85 -0.86 -11.72
C HIS A 146 -4.28 -0.76 -13.17
N ARG A 147 -4.46 0.46 -13.66
CA ARG A 147 -4.64 0.77 -15.06
C ARG A 147 -3.29 0.99 -15.71
N ASP A 148 -2.92 0.15 -16.67
CA ASP A 148 -1.83 0.43 -17.61
C ASP A 148 -2.37 1.35 -18.70
N TYR A 149 -2.06 2.63 -18.60
CA TYR A 149 -2.57 3.64 -19.53
C TYR A 149 -1.68 3.81 -20.78
N GLU A 150 -0.52 3.16 -20.82
CA GLU A 150 0.28 3.06 -22.05
C GLU A 150 -0.22 1.90 -22.92
N HIS A 151 -0.50 0.74 -22.32
CA HIS A 151 -0.91 -0.48 -23.04
C HIS A 151 -2.42 -0.73 -23.02
N ASN A 152 -3.20 0.21 -22.47
CA ASN A 152 -4.66 0.13 -22.40
C ASN A 152 -5.18 -1.15 -21.70
N ALA A 153 -4.41 -1.69 -20.74
CA ALA A 153 -4.71 -2.93 -20.02
C ALA A 153 -4.98 -2.69 -18.53
N TRP A 154 -5.64 -3.63 -17.87
CA TRP A 154 -5.85 -3.64 -16.42
C TRP A 154 -5.03 -4.75 -15.80
N TRP A 155 -4.43 -4.44 -14.66
CA TRP A 155 -3.65 -5.34 -13.83
C TRP A 155 -4.43 -5.62 -12.56
N LEU A 156 -4.88 -6.85 -12.39
CA LEU A 156 -5.54 -7.31 -11.15
C LEU A 156 -4.60 -8.26 -10.44
N GLN A 157 -4.09 -7.86 -9.28
CA GLN A 157 -3.04 -8.59 -8.59
C GLN A 157 -3.40 -8.91 -7.16
N THR A 158 -2.99 -10.11 -6.74
CA THR A 158 -2.94 -10.50 -5.34
C THR A 158 -1.51 -10.32 -4.83
N ALA A 159 -1.35 -10.08 -3.54
CA ALA A 159 -0.05 -9.86 -2.93
C ALA A 159 0.08 -10.55 -1.57
N LEU A 160 1.26 -11.13 -1.35
CA LEU A 160 1.74 -11.62 -0.06
C LEU A 160 3.04 -10.89 0.26
N GLY A 161 3.02 -10.06 1.30
CA GLY A 161 4.16 -9.32 1.80
C GLY A 161 4.63 -9.83 3.15
N ILE A 162 5.93 -9.67 3.39
CA ILE A 162 6.55 -9.82 4.70
C ILE A 162 7.23 -8.51 5.08
N ARG A 163 7.11 -8.10 6.34
CA ARG A 163 7.89 -7.00 6.89
C ARG A 163 9.32 -7.45 7.12
N ILE A 164 10.27 -6.75 6.51
CA ILE A 164 11.71 -7.01 6.64
C ILE A 164 12.45 -5.96 7.45
N SER A 165 11.82 -4.82 7.76
CA SER A 165 12.41 -3.84 8.68
C SER A 165 12.34 -4.31 10.14
N LYS A 166 13.39 -4.00 10.92
CA LYS A 166 13.43 -4.32 12.36
C LYS A 166 12.23 -3.69 13.08
N ILE A 167 11.54 -4.50 13.89
CA ILE A 167 10.53 -4.02 14.83
C ILE A 167 11.28 -3.48 16.05
N LYS A 168 11.10 -2.20 16.39
CA LYS A 168 11.69 -1.63 17.61
C LYS A 168 11.08 -2.37 18.81
N LYS A 169 11.93 -2.98 19.64
CA LYS A 169 11.50 -3.53 20.93
C LYS A 169 11.11 -2.36 21.85
N PRO A 170 10.01 -2.44 22.60
CA PRO A 170 9.74 -1.48 23.67
C PRO A 170 10.91 -1.51 24.66
N LYS A 171 11.39 -0.33 25.08
CA LYS A 171 12.45 -0.22 26.08
C LYS A 171 11.84 -0.65 27.43
N GLU A 172 12.35 -1.71 28.04
CA GLU A 172 11.90 -2.12 29.38
C GLU A 172 12.34 -1.04 30.39
N ILE A 173 11.41 -0.62 31.24
CA ILE A 173 11.60 0.50 32.19
C ILE A 173 12.58 0.14 33.32
N PHE A 174 12.95 -1.14 33.45
CA PHE A 174 13.63 -1.68 34.64
C PHE A 174 15.07 -2.16 34.41
N ASN A 175 15.70 -1.85 33.27
CA ASN A 175 17.12 -2.13 33.04
C ASN A 175 17.84 -0.84 32.61
N ASP A 176 18.17 0.00 33.59
CA ASP A 176 19.24 1.01 33.50
C ASP A 176 20.28 0.69 34.59
#